data_AF-A0A7K1S3L6-F1
#
_entry.id   AF-A0A7K1S3L6-F1
#
_cell.length_a   1.000
_cell.length_b   1.000
_cell.length_c   1.000
_cell.angle_alpha   90.00
_cell.angle_beta   90.00
_cell.angle_gamma   90.00
#
_symmetry.space_group_name_H-M   'P 1'
#
loop_
_entity.id
_entity.type
_entity.pdbx_description
1 polymer ?
#
loop_
_entity_poly.entity_id
_entity_poly.type
_entity_poly.pdbx_seq_one_letter_code
_entity_poly.pdbx_strand_id
1 'polypeptide(L)' 'MIDPQERLRQFNQFIHDQLAQKVKERLVQQAPAIDWSKVDILLNAEANGFYFASQDSQLCDQLQSMFALLRED' A
#
# COMPACT_ATOMS: atom_id res chain seq x y z
N MET A 1 1.23 -16.54 -29.39
CA MET A 1 0.00 -16.70 -28.61
C MET A 1 0.34 -16.29 -27.19
N ILE A 2 -0.38 -15.37 -26.56
CA ILE A 2 -0.08 -14.96 -25.18
C ILE A 2 -0.58 -16.05 -24.26
N ASP A 3 0.32 -16.57 -23.42
CA ASP A 3 -0.01 -17.65 -22.49
C ASP A 3 -1.12 -17.21 -21.53
N PRO A 4 -2.17 -18.03 -21.32
CA PRO A 4 -3.27 -17.69 -20.41
C PRO A 4 -2.78 -17.47 -18.97
N GLN A 5 -1.66 -18.09 -18.58
CA GLN A 5 -1.01 -17.84 -17.29
C GLN A 5 -0.36 -16.46 -17.21
N GLU A 6 0.24 -15.96 -18.29
CA GLU A 6 0.78 -14.59 -18.32
C GLU A 6 -0.35 -13.56 -18.23
N ARG A 7 -1.48 -13.81 -18.90
CA ARG A 7 -2.65 -12.92 -18.84
C ARG A 7 -3.26 -12.87 -17.44
N LEU A 8 -3.33 -14.02 -16.75
CA LEU A 8 -3.76 -14.10 -15.36
C LEU A 8 -2.81 -13.37 -14.42
N ARG A 9 -1.49 -13.49 -14.62
CA ARG A 9 -0.50 -12.71 -13.88
C ARG A 9 -0.67 -11.21 -14.08
N GLN A 10 -0.78 -10.76 -15.33
CA GLN A 10 -1.00 -9.34 -15.66
C GLN A 10 -2.30 -8.81 -15.05
N PHE A 11 -3.37 -9.60 -15.08
CA PHE A 11 -4.64 -9.22 -14.45
C PHE A 11 -4.53 -9.11 -12.93
N ASN A 12 -3.90 -10.09 -12.27
CA ASN A 12 -3.69 -10.04 -10.82
C ASN A 12 -2.81 -8.84 -10.44
N GLN A 13 -1.76 -8.57 -11.22
CA GLN A 13 -0.88 -7.43 -11.00
C GLN A 13 -1.62 -6.11 -11.17
N PHE A 14 -2.44 -5.99 -12.22
CA PHE A 14 -3.31 -4.83 -12.42
C PHE A 14 -4.31 -4.63 -11.27
N ILE A 15 -4.95 -5.69 -10.78
CA ILE A 15 -5.86 -5.63 -9.63
C ILE A 15 -5.10 -5.17 -8.39
N HIS A 16 -3.89 -5.69 -8.15
CA HIS A 16 -3.05 -5.30 -7.03
C HIS A 16 -2.64 -3.82 -7.10
N ASP A 17 -2.24 -3.34 -8.28
CA ASP A 17 -1.91 -1.92 -8.50
C ASP A 17 -3.13 -1.02 -8.26
N GLN A 18 -4.30 -1.39 -8.80
CA GLN A 18 -5.55 -0.65 -8.57
C GLN A 18 -5.94 -0.62 -7.09
N LEU A 19 -5.74 -1.73 -6.38
CA LEU A 19 -6.04 -1.83 -4.95
C LEU A 19 -5.09 -0.95 -4.13
N ALA A 20 -3.77 -1.02 -4.42
CA ALA A 20 -2.77 -0.17 -3.78
C ALA A 20 -3.03 1.32 -4.03
N GLN A 21 -3.43 1.68 -5.26
CA GLN A 21 -3.79 3.05 -5.61
C GLN A 21 -4.99 3.54 -4.82
N LYS A 22 -6.08 2.76 -4.74
CA LYS A 22 -7.26 3.13 -3.95
C LYS A 22 -6.97 3.26 -2.46
N VAL A 23 -6.12 2.39 -1.93
CA VAL A 23 -5.63 2.50 -0.55
C VAL A 23 -4.85 3.80 -0.37
N LYS A 24 -3.94 4.14 -1.29
CA LYS A 24 -3.21 5.41 -1.27
C LYS A 24 -4.16 6.61 -1.26
N GLU A 25 -5.15 6.63 -2.15
CA GLU A 25 -6.13 7.73 -2.23
C GLU A 25 -6.90 7.91 -0.92
N ARG A 26 -7.36 6.80 -0.31
CA ARG A 26 -8.03 6.84 1.00
C ARG A 26 -7.11 7.35 2.11
N LEU A 27 -5.85 6.92 2.08
CA LEU A 27 -4.84 7.30 3.07
C LEU A 27 -4.46 8.78 2.98
N VAL A 28 -4.31 9.31 1.76
CA VAL A 28 -4.11 10.74 1.51
C VAL A 28 -5.29 11.57 2.05
N GLN A 29 -6.52 11.08 1.90
CA GLN A 29 -7.71 11.75 2.42
C GLN A 29 -7.78 11.74 3.96
N GLN A 30 -7.42 10.62 4.60
CA GLN A 30 -7.46 10.49 6.06
C GLN A 30 -6.28 11.18 6.76
N ALA A 31 -5.12 11.21 6.11
CA ALA A 31 -3.87 11.71 6.67
C ALA A 31 -3.15 12.64 5.67
N PRO A 32 -3.72 13.80 5.34
CA PRO A 32 -3.13 14.73 4.38
C PRO A 32 -1.83 15.38 4.87
N ALA A 33 -1.55 15.29 6.18
CA ALA A 33 -0.31 15.77 6.78
C ALA A 33 0.91 14.89 6.44
N ILE A 34 0.67 13.65 5.99
CA ILE A 34 1.73 12.71 5.59
C ILE A 34 2.07 12.96 4.11
N ASP A 35 3.36 13.05 3.80
CA ASP A 35 3.83 13.09 2.42
C ASP A 35 3.84 11.69 1.81
N TRP A 36 2.67 11.23 1.38
CA TRP A 36 2.46 9.93 0.73
C TRP A 36 3.23 9.76 -0.60
N SER A 37 3.84 10.81 -1.13
CA SER A 37 4.70 10.72 -2.33
C SER A 37 5.99 9.97 -2.01
N LYS A 38 6.43 10.01 -0.76
CA LYS A 38 7.63 9.34 -0.26
C LYS A 38 7.35 7.95 0.32
N VAL A 39 6.10 7.49 0.27
CA VAL A 39 5.67 6.21 0.82
C VAL A 39 5.29 5.27 -0.32
N ASP A 40 6.02 4.17 -0.41
CA ASP A 40 5.72 3.03 -1.25
C ASP A 40 4.71 2.12 -0.54
N ILE A 41 3.63 1.78 -1.24
CA ILE A 41 2.59 0.88 -0.75
C ILE A 41 2.75 -0.44 -1.50
N LEU A 42 3.20 -1.46 -0.80
CA LEU A 42 3.42 -2.79 -1.34
C LEU A 42 2.32 -3.71 -0.84
N LEU A 43 1.59 -4.32 -1.77
CA LEU A 43 0.67 -5.39 -1.41
C LEU A 43 1.47 -6.66 -1.11
N ASN A 44 1.28 -7.22 0.08
CA ASN A 44 1.74 -8.56 0.40
C ASN A 44 0.56 -9.51 0.32
N ALA A 45 0.51 -10.26 -0.77
CA ALA A 45 -0.52 -11.26 -1.01
C ALA A 45 -0.46 -12.43 -0.02
N GLU A 46 0.72 -12.76 0.54
CA GLU A 46 0.89 -13.85 1.51
C GLU A 46 0.32 -13.49 2.88
N ALA A 47 0.52 -12.24 3.32
CA ALA A 47 -0.02 -11.73 4.58
C ALA A 47 -1.45 -11.16 4.43
N ASN A 48 -2.00 -11.15 3.21
CA ASN A 48 -3.25 -10.48 2.85
C ASN A 48 -3.32 -9.04 3.41
N GLY A 49 -2.23 -8.31 3.28
CA GLY A 49 -2.04 -7.00 3.91
C GLY A 49 -1.21 -6.04 3.07
N PHE A 50 -1.15 -4.79 3.50
CA PHE A 50 -0.34 -3.75 2.87
C PHE A 50 0.85 -3.41 3.73
N TYR A 51 2.00 -3.27 3.10
CA TYR A 51 3.23 -2.79 3.70
C TYR A 51 3.50 -1.39 3.20
N PHE A 52 3.82 -0.51 4.14
CA PHE A 52 4.24 0.85 3.85
C PHE A 52 5.75 0.92 4.02
N ALA A 53 6.46 1.25 2.95
CA ALA A 53 7.89 1.42 2.95
C ALA A 53 8.22 2.89 2.63
N SER A 54 9.14 3.48 3.37
CA SER A 54 9.70 4.79 3.03
C SER A 54 11.19 4.81 3.35
N GLN A 55 11.96 5.56 2.55
CA GLN A 55 13.36 5.83 2.85
C GLN A 55 13.51 6.92 3.94
N ASP A 56 12.42 7.63 4.24
CA ASP A 56 12.38 8.70 5.23
C ASP A 56 11.95 8.11 6.58
N SER A 57 12.92 7.93 7.48
CA SER A 57 12.69 7.29 8.79
C SER A 57 11.66 8.04 9.63
N GLN A 58 11.61 9.37 9.52
CA GLN A 58 10.63 10.18 10.26
C GLN A 58 9.19 9.92 9.78
N LEU A 59 9.02 9.67 8.48
CA LEU A 59 7.76 9.26 7.88
C LEU A 59 7.33 7.88 8.36
N CYS A 60 8.27 6.94 8.47
CA CYS A 60 8.01 5.62 9.05
C CYS A 60 7.55 5.73 10.51
N ASP A 61 8.20 6.56 11.33
CA ASP A 61 7.79 6.80 12.72
C ASP A 61 6.41 7.47 12.83
N GLN A 62 6.10 8.42 11.94
CA GLN A 62 4.78 9.05 11.86
C GLN A 62 3.69 8.07 11.46
N LEU A 63 3.94 7.25 10.42
CA LEU A 63 3.05 6.18 9.99
C LEU A 63 2.84 5.19 11.13
N GLN A 64 3.92 4.74 11.76
CA GLN A 64 3.84 3.81 12.88
C GLN A 64 3.03 4.39 14.04
N SER A 65 3.21 5.67 14.38
CA SER A 65 2.44 6.34 15.44
C SER A 65 0.96 6.50 15.08
N MET A 66 0.64 6.87 13.84
CA MET A 66 -0.75 7.04 13.37
C MET A 66 -1.49 5.71 13.24
N PHE A 67 -0.83 4.67 12.75
CA PHE A 67 -1.45 3.35 12.54
C PHE A 67 -1.30 2.41 13.75
N ALA A 68 -0.43 2.72 14.73
CA ALA A 68 -0.43 2.02 16.02
C ALA A 68 -1.74 2.27 16.79
N LEU A 69 -2.33 3.46 16.67
CA LEU A 69 -3.64 3.79 17.25
C LEU A 69 -4.82 3.04 16.60
N LEU A 70 -4.61 2.42 15.42
CA LEU A 70 -5.60 1.56 14.76
C LEU A 70 -5.47 0.08 15.16
N ARG A 71 -4.44 -0.28 15.95
CA ARG A 71 -4.36 -1.58 16.65
C ARG A 71 -4.98 -1.41 18.05
N GLU A 72 -6.29 -1.46 18.17
CA GLU A 72 -6.94 -1.64 19.48
C GLU A 72 -7.97 -2.78 19.45
N ASP A 73 -7.88 -3.61 20.49
CA ASP A 73 -8.79 -4.65 21.02
C ASP A 73 -9.23 -5.84 20.14
#